data_AF-A0A2N6LBZ5-F1
#
_entry.id   AF-A0A2N6LBZ5-F1
#
_cell.length_a   1.000
_cell.length_b   1.000
_cell.length_c   1.000
_cell.angle_alpha   90.00
_cell.angle_beta   90.00
_cell.angle_gamma   90.00
#
_symmetry.space_group_name_H-M   'P 1'
#
loop_
_entity.id
_entity.type
_entity.pdbx_description
1 polymer ?
#
loop_
_entity_poly.entity_id
_entity_poly.type
_entity_poly.pdbx_seq_one_letter_code
_entity_poly.pdbx_strand_id
1 'polypeptide(L)'
;AKLLKALDIGIKEKIPQDPFASYFVLQKPLQKYGRLKKMGLPERYRLFFRAFKEQKIIVILWLGFPRKEGDKKDCCQVFSKKVMNGDLPESIDELLAECQKEDSQAEKEDIANNS
;
A
#
# COMPACT_ATOMS: atom_id res chain seq x y z
N ALA A 1 -17.13 12.78 -6.25
CA ALA A 1 -15.84 12.12 -5.93
C ALA A 1 -15.70 11.78 -4.42
N LYS A 2 -16.59 10.94 -3.85
CA LYS A 2 -16.54 10.61 -2.40
C LYS A 2 -15.35 9.72 -2.01
N LEU A 3 -14.95 8.80 -2.90
CA LEU A 3 -13.84 7.88 -2.66
C LEU A 3 -12.49 8.61 -2.55
N LEU A 4 -12.18 9.48 -3.51
CA LEU A 4 -10.92 10.24 -3.51
C LEU A 4 -10.79 11.09 -2.24
N LYS A 5 -11.85 11.79 -1.85
CA LYS A 5 -11.88 12.57 -0.60
C LYS A 5 -11.62 11.70 0.63
N ALA A 6 -12.21 10.49 0.69
CA ALA A 6 -11.97 9.56 1.79
C ALA A 6 -10.53 9.04 1.81
N LEU A 7 -9.92 8.79 0.65
CA LEU A 7 -8.51 8.42 0.54
C LEU A 7 -7.60 9.56 0.98
N ASP A 8 -7.85 10.79 0.54
CA ASP A 8 -7.08 11.96 0.95
C ASP A 8 -7.09 12.14 2.47
N ILE A 9 -8.27 12.10 3.10
CA ILE A 9 -8.40 12.19 4.56
C ILE A 9 -7.69 11.01 5.23
N GLY A 10 -7.85 9.81 4.69
CA GLY A 10 -7.19 8.61 5.21
C GLY A 10 -5.66 8.74 5.23
N ILE A 11 -5.09 9.15 4.10
CA ILE A 11 -3.64 9.22 3.88
C ILE A 11 -3.02 10.44 4.59
N LYS A 12 -3.67 11.60 4.56
CA LYS A 12 -3.10 12.85 5.05
C LYS A 12 -3.43 13.15 6.52
N GLU A 13 -4.52 12.60 7.06
CA GLU A 13 -4.97 12.92 8.41
C GLU A 13 -5.02 11.69 9.31
N LYS A 14 -5.68 10.61 8.89
CA LYS A 14 -5.96 9.47 9.79
C LYS A 14 -4.74 8.58 10.04
N ILE A 15 -4.02 8.19 8.99
CA ILE A 15 -2.84 7.35 9.14
C ILE A 15 -1.71 8.12 9.86
N PRO A 16 -1.39 9.38 9.52
CA PRO A 16 -0.29 10.09 10.17
C PRO A 16 -0.52 10.42 11.65
N GLN A 17 -1.78 10.48 12.10
CA GLN A 17 -2.10 10.77 13.50
C GLN A 17 -1.55 9.69 14.45
N ASP A 18 -1.75 8.41 14.11
CA ASP A 18 -1.14 7.27 14.81
C ASP A 18 -1.08 6.05 13.87
N PRO A 19 0.00 5.89 13.09
CA PRO A 19 0.10 4.83 12.11
C PRO A 19 0.27 3.43 12.75
N PHE A 20 0.53 3.36 14.05
CA PHE A 20 0.73 2.11 14.80
C PHE A 20 -0.49 1.74 15.66
N ALA A 21 -1.61 2.46 15.50
CA ALA A 21 -2.83 2.18 16.22
C ALA A 21 -3.32 0.75 15.99
N SER A 22 -3.80 0.10 17.06
CA SER A 22 -4.20 -1.32 17.04
C SER A 22 -5.28 -1.66 16.01
N TYR A 23 -6.14 -0.70 15.65
CA TYR A 23 -7.18 -0.89 14.64
C TYR A 23 -6.66 -0.91 13.19
N PHE A 24 -5.41 -0.49 12.95
CA PHE A 24 -4.72 -0.66 11.67
C PHE A 24 -3.99 -2.00 11.56
N VAL A 25 -3.58 -2.58 12.68
CA VAL A 25 -2.72 -3.77 12.72
C VAL A 25 -3.38 -4.99 12.07
N LEU A 26 -2.61 -5.72 11.28
CA LEU A 26 -2.97 -7.02 10.73
C LEU A 26 -2.43 -8.17 11.60
N GLN A 27 -3.04 -9.35 11.48
CA GLN A 27 -2.57 -10.55 12.18
C GLN A 27 -1.30 -11.13 11.53
N LYS A 28 -0.58 -11.97 12.27
CA LYS A 28 0.57 -12.74 11.75
C LYS A 28 0.22 -13.48 10.45
N PRO A 29 1.09 -13.46 9.42
CA PRO A 29 2.45 -12.89 9.39
C PRO A 29 2.52 -11.39 9.02
N LEU A 30 1.39 -10.72 8.81
CA LEU A 30 1.32 -9.38 8.23
C LEU A 30 1.40 -8.23 9.24
N GLN A 31 1.79 -8.50 10.48
CA GLN A 31 1.79 -7.52 11.59
C GLN A 31 2.69 -6.29 11.36
N LYS A 32 3.62 -6.35 10.39
CA LYS A 32 4.45 -5.20 9.97
C LYS A 32 3.67 -4.18 9.11
N TYR A 33 2.46 -4.54 8.66
CA TYR A 33 1.64 -3.74 7.75
C TYR A 33 0.37 -3.25 8.45
N GLY A 34 -0.09 -2.09 8.02
CA GLY A 34 -1.34 -1.47 8.43
C GLY A 34 -2.41 -1.56 7.34
N ARG A 35 -3.68 -1.54 7.75
CA ARG A 35 -4.84 -1.50 6.86
C ARG A 35 -5.86 -0.48 7.32
N LEU A 36 -6.02 0.59 6.55
CA LEU A 36 -7.13 1.53 6.69
C LEU A 36 -8.41 0.89 6.11
N LYS A 37 -9.44 0.88 6.94
CA LYS A 37 -10.80 0.41 6.62
C LYS A 37 -11.82 1.30 7.31
N LYS A 38 -13.04 1.37 6.78
CA LYS A 38 -14.06 2.29 7.28
C LYS A 38 -13.51 3.73 7.21
N MET A 39 -13.84 4.60 8.17
CA MET A 39 -13.34 5.99 8.19
C MET A 39 -13.64 6.80 6.93
N GLY A 40 -14.82 6.60 6.35
CA GLY A 40 -15.26 7.27 5.12
C GLY A 40 -14.97 6.49 3.84
N LEU A 41 -14.11 5.47 3.87
CA LEU A 41 -13.97 4.53 2.75
C LEU A 41 -15.24 3.70 2.62
N PRO A 42 -15.71 3.44 1.38
CA PRO A 42 -16.78 2.47 1.17
C PRO A 42 -16.35 1.10 1.72
N GLU A 43 -17.28 0.34 2.29
CA GLU A 43 -17.02 -0.87 3.09
C GLU A 43 -16.10 -1.88 2.41
N ARG A 44 -16.19 -1.95 1.09
CA ARG A 44 -15.46 -2.85 0.20
C ARG A 44 -14.00 -2.47 -0.01
N TYR A 45 -13.60 -1.23 0.27
CA TYR A 45 -12.23 -0.77 0.02
C TYR A 45 -11.33 -0.93 1.23
N ARG A 46 -10.08 -1.29 0.99
CA ARG A 46 -9.01 -1.35 1.99
C ARG A 46 -7.74 -0.76 1.43
N LEU A 47 -7.19 0.22 2.14
CA LEU A 47 -5.89 0.78 1.82
C LEU A 47 -4.84 0.15 2.74
N PHE A 48 -3.83 -0.46 2.15
CA PHE A 48 -2.71 -1.08 2.86
C PHE A 48 -1.50 -0.16 2.82
N PHE A 49 -0.80 -0.08 3.96
CA PHE A 49 0.35 0.79 4.13
C PHE A 49 1.38 0.12 5.04
N ARG A 50 2.58 0.69 5.07
CA ARG A 50 3.63 0.35 6.03
C ARG A 50 4.19 1.62 6.64
N ALA A 51 4.38 1.62 7.95
CA ALA A 51 4.94 2.74 8.68
C ALA A 51 6.28 2.36 9.30
N PHE A 52 7.24 3.27 9.23
CA PHE A 52 8.60 3.12 9.71
C PHE A 52 8.83 4.17 10.80
N LYS A 53 8.96 3.71 12.05
CA LYS A 53 8.95 4.58 13.23
C LYS A 53 10.17 5.50 13.29
N GLU A 54 11.36 4.96 13.01
CA GLU A 54 12.63 5.68 13.12
C GLU A 54 12.76 6.74 12.02
N GLN A 55 12.42 6.37 10.80
CA GLN A 55 12.48 7.23 9.62
C GLN A 55 11.31 8.21 9.55
N LYS A 56 10.25 7.99 10.34
CA LYS A 56 8.97 8.74 10.28
C LYS A 56 8.34 8.72 8.89
N ILE A 57 8.44 7.58 8.20
CA ILE A 57 7.92 7.40 6.83
C ILE A 57 6.67 6.52 6.87
N ILE A 58 5.69 6.86 6.04
CA ILE A 58 4.52 6.03 5.73
C ILE A 58 4.55 5.75 4.22
N VAL A 59 4.60 4.48 3.86
CA VAL A 59 4.53 4.01 2.48
C VAL A 59 3.13 3.49 2.21
N ILE A 60 2.44 4.09 1.24
CA ILE A 60 1.15 3.60 0.76
C ILE A 60 1.40 2.53 -0.29
N LEU A 61 0.91 1.30 -0.05
CA LEU A 61 1.29 0.14 -0.85
C LEU A 61 0.22 -0.24 -1.86
N TRP A 62 -1.03 -0.37 -1.42
CA TRP A 62 -2.07 -0.93 -2.27
C TRP A 62 -3.48 -0.56 -1.84
N LEU A 63 -4.33 -0.16 -2.79
CA LEU A 63 -5.77 -0.01 -2.61
C LEU A 63 -6.49 -1.25 -3.16
N GLY A 64 -6.98 -2.09 -2.25
CA GLY A 64 -7.73 -3.29 -2.58
C GLY A 64 -9.24 -3.08 -2.59
N PHE A 65 -9.92 -3.79 -3.49
CA PHE A 65 -11.38 -3.93 -3.56
C PHE A 65 -11.75 -5.39 -3.90
N PRO A 66 -12.88 -5.93 -3.41
CA PRO A 66 -13.35 -7.26 -3.75
C PRO A 66 -13.69 -7.33 -5.24
N ARG A 67 -13.33 -8.47 -5.86
CA ARG A 67 -13.51 -8.67 -7.31
C ARG A 67 -14.98 -8.87 -7.73
N LYS A 68 -15.85 -9.31 -6.81
CA LYS A 68 -17.30 -9.46 -7.02
C LYS A 68 -18.07 -9.15 -5.73
N GLU A 69 -19.33 -8.76 -5.86
CA GLU A 69 -20.24 -8.55 -4.73
C GLU A 69 -20.53 -9.89 -4.03
N GLY A 70 -20.28 -9.96 -2.72
CA GLY A 70 -20.40 -11.19 -1.93
C GLY A 70 -19.17 -12.12 -1.93
N ASP A 71 -18.09 -11.79 -2.65
CA ASP A 71 -16.89 -12.63 -2.70
C ASP A 71 -16.04 -12.50 -1.42
N LYS A 72 -15.82 -13.64 -0.75
CA LYS A 72 -14.99 -13.78 0.46
C LYS A 72 -13.50 -13.86 0.18
N LYS A 73 -13.06 -13.85 -1.10
CA LYS A 73 -11.65 -13.62 -1.46
C LYS A 73 -11.31 -12.14 -1.23
N ASP A 74 -11.31 -11.82 0.05
CA ASP A 74 -11.13 -10.52 0.67
C ASP A 74 -9.78 -9.97 0.22
N CYS A 75 -9.73 -8.70 -0.16
CA CYS A 75 -8.52 -7.98 -0.56
C CYS A 75 -7.30 -8.28 0.35
N CYS A 76 -7.52 -8.60 1.63
CA CYS A 76 -6.49 -9.13 2.51
C CYS A 76 -5.77 -10.39 1.99
N GLN A 77 -6.44 -11.37 1.41
CA GLN A 77 -5.80 -12.56 0.83
C GLN A 77 -4.92 -12.23 -0.37
N VAL A 78 -5.37 -11.29 -1.22
CA VAL A 78 -4.58 -10.82 -2.36
C VAL A 78 -3.33 -10.11 -1.85
N PHE A 79 -3.50 -9.22 -0.87
CA PHE A 79 -2.38 -8.55 -0.21
C PHE A 79 -1.42 -9.53 0.47
N SER A 80 -1.93 -10.52 1.21
CA SER A 80 -1.11 -11.58 1.83
C SER A 80 -0.26 -12.30 0.79
N LYS A 81 -0.85 -12.67 -0.35
CA LYS A 81 -0.11 -13.34 -1.44
C LYS A 81 0.97 -12.44 -2.02
N LYS A 82 0.69 -11.16 -2.23
CA LYS A 82 1.68 -10.17 -2.69
C LYS A 82 2.87 -10.08 -1.74
N VAL A 83 2.60 -9.94 -0.45
CA VAL A 83 3.66 -9.92 0.58
C VAL A 83 4.46 -11.22 0.58
N MET A 84 3.79 -12.37 0.56
CA MET A 84 4.47 -13.69 0.59
C MET A 84 5.31 -13.96 -0.66
N ASN A 85 4.94 -13.40 -1.81
CA ASN A 85 5.69 -13.52 -3.05
C ASN A 85 6.90 -12.58 -3.11
N GLY A 86 7.06 -11.65 -2.16
CA GLY A 86 8.09 -10.62 -2.20
C GLY A 86 7.76 -9.46 -3.15
N ASP A 87 6.50 -9.30 -3.54
CA ASP A 87 6.07 -8.22 -4.47
C ASP A 87 6.07 -6.83 -3.81
N LEU A 88 6.38 -6.73 -2.52
CA LEU A 88 6.30 -5.50 -1.75
C LEU A 88 7.59 -5.30 -0.95
N PRO A 89 8.15 -4.07 -0.95
CA PRO A 89 9.43 -3.80 -0.31
C PRO A 89 9.36 -4.01 1.20
N GLU A 90 10.36 -4.70 1.73
CA GLU A 90 10.51 -4.95 3.16
C GLU A 90 11.26 -3.83 3.90
N SER A 91 11.88 -2.91 3.18
CA SER A 91 12.61 -1.77 3.73
C SER A 91 12.44 -0.51 2.87
N ILE A 92 12.79 0.66 3.42
CA ILE A 92 12.85 1.89 2.65
C ILE A 92 13.94 1.80 1.58
N ASP A 93 15.08 1.17 1.90
CA ASP A 93 16.18 1.00 0.97
C ASP A 93 15.78 0.13 -0.23
N GLU A 94 15.04 -0.96 0.01
CA GLU A 94 14.47 -1.78 -1.08
C GLU A 94 13.52 -0.98 -1.97
N LEU A 95 12.62 -0.18 -1.37
CA LEU A 95 11.70 0.67 -2.12
C LEU A 95 12.46 1.67 -3.01
N LEU A 96 13.45 2.36 -2.44
CA LEU A 96 14.26 3.34 -3.17
C LEU A 96 15.07 2.67 -4.29
N ALA A 97 15.62 1.48 -4.03
CA ALA A 97 16.33 0.71 -5.04
C ALA A 97 15.43 0.26 -6.19
N GLU A 98 14.16 -0.08 -5.91
CA GLU A 98 13.17 -0.41 -6.95
C GLU A 98 12.88 0.80 -7.85
N CYS A 99 12.63 1.98 -7.27
CA CYS A 99 12.38 3.20 -8.03
C CYS A 99 13.56 3.56 -8.95
N GLN A 100 14.80 3.42 -8.46
CA GLN A 100 15.99 3.71 -9.26
C GLN A 100 16.19 2.75 -10.45
N LYS A 101 15.71 1.50 -10.35
CA LYS A 101 15.74 0.55 -11.47
C LYS A 101 14.76 0.96 -12.57
N GLU A 102 13.57 1.43 -12.20
CA GLU A 102 12.54 1.87 -13.16
C GLU A 102 13.01 3.10 -13.95
N ASP A 103 13.62 4.08 -13.28
CA ASP A 103 14.19 5.27 -13.95
C ASP A 103 15.28 4.88 -14.96
N SER A 104 16.10 3.88 -14.63
CA SER A 104 17.17 3.37 -15.49
C SER A 104 16.66 2.51 -16.66
N GLN A 105 15.43 2.00 -16.60
CA GLN A 105 14.79 1.25 -17.69
C GLN A 105 14.04 2.20 -18.65
N ALA A 106 13.41 3.25 -18.13
CA ALA A 106 12.78 4.30 -18.94
C ALA A 106 13.81 5.04 -19.81
N GLU A 107 14.99 5.38 -19.27
CA GLU A 107 16.06 6.04 -20.04
C GLU A 107 16.64 5.14 -21.16
N LYS A 108 16.66 3.81 -20.97
CA LYS A 108 17.18 2.88 -21.98
C LYS A 108 16.21 2.64 -23.13
N GLU A 109 14.91 2.67 -22.87
CA GLU A 109 13.88 2.57 -23.91
C GLU A 109 13.78 3.84 -24.76
N ASP A 110 14.00 5.03 -24.17
CA ASP A 110 14.03 6.29 -24.92
C ASP A 110 15.25 6.42 -25.84
N ILE A 111 16.42 5.90 -25.43
CA ILE A 111 17.63 5.88 -26.28
C ILE A 111 17.47 4.88 -27.45
N ALA A 112 16.82 3.73 -27.20
CA ALA A 112 16.61 2.70 -28.21
C ALA A 112 15.55 3.07 -29.27
N ASN A 113 14.57 3.92 -28.93
CA ASN A 113 13.51 4.33 -29.85
C ASN A 113 13.84 5.61 -30.67
N ASN A 114 14.91 6.32 -30.32
CA ASN A 114 15.41 7.50 -31.04
C ASN A 114 16.71 7.23 -31.86
N SER A 115 17.11 5.96 -32.00
CA SER A 115 18.28 5.53 -32.81
C SER A 115 17.85 4.76 -34.05
#